data_AF-A0A853AYK5-F1
#
_entry.id   AF-A0A853AYK5-F1
#
_cell.length_a   1.000
_cell.length_b   1.000
_cell.length_c   1.000
_cell.angle_alpha   90.00
_cell.angle_beta   90.00
_cell.angle_gamma   90.00
#
_symmetry.space_group_name_H-M   'P 1'
#
loop_
_entity.id
_entity.type
_entity.pdbx_description
1 polymer ?
#
loop_
_entity_poly.entity_id
_entity_poly.type
_entity_poly.pdbx_seq_one_letter_code
_entity_poly.pdbx_strand_id
1 'polypeptide(L)'
;MAKQWYPYVRAGVLERVERMVASTVRDGALPAAEALVLLGAWRLLLERHGAQDGRCELCRRGSRRLCGVWQVAVACFLRPAS
;
A
#
# COMPACT_ATOMS: atom_id res chain seq x y z
N MET A 1 -3.12 10.92 23.11
CA MET A 1 -3.74 10.04 22.10
C MET A 1 -2.92 10.07 20.82
N ALA A 2 -2.07 9.06 20.57
CA ALA A 2 -1.45 8.93 19.26
C ALA A 2 -2.58 8.69 18.24
N LYS A 3 -2.82 9.68 17.37
CA LYS A 3 -3.93 9.66 16.42
C LYS A 3 -3.90 8.36 15.63
N GLN A 4 -5.05 7.68 15.52
CA GLN A 4 -5.26 6.43 14.79
C GLN A 4 -5.24 6.70 13.26
N TRP A 5 -4.19 7.35 12.75
CA TRP A 5 -4.10 7.80 11.35
C TRP A 5 -3.83 6.63 10.39
N TYR A 6 -3.14 5.60 10.87
CA TYR A 6 -2.63 4.52 10.04
C TYR A 6 -3.73 3.68 9.35
N PRO A 7 -4.85 3.32 10.01
CA PRO A 7 -5.98 2.68 9.34
C PRO A 7 -6.50 3.45 8.12
N TYR A 8 -6.55 4.79 8.18
CA TYR A 8 -6.99 5.63 7.06
C TYR A 8 -5.99 5.62 5.91
N VAL A 9 -4.69 5.69 6.21
CA VAL A 9 -3.63 5.57 5.19
C VAL A 9 -3.67 4.20 4.53
N ARG A 10 -3.87 3.13 5.31
CA ARG A 10 -4.04 1.77 4.79
C ARG A 10 -5.23 1.68 3.83
N ALA A 11 -6.38 2.19 4.23
CA ALA A 11 -7.57 2.19 3.40
C ALA A 11 -7.35 2.97 2.08
N GLY A 12 -6.81 4.18 2.16
CA GLY A 12 -6.57 5.01 0.97
C GLY A 12 -5.55 4.40 0.01
N VAL A 13 -4.47 3.80 0.52
CA VAL A 13 -3.49 3.08 -0.32
C VAL A 13 -4.17 1.93 -1.07
N LEU A 14 -4.90 1.07 -0.37
CA LEU A 14 -5.54 -0.10 -0.98
C LEU A 14 -6.58 0.32 -2.04
N GLU A 15 -7.42 1.30 -1.71
CA GLU A 15 -8.42 1.83 -2.64
C GLU A 15 -7.77 2.41 -3.91
N ARG A 16 -6.63 3.12 -3.77
CA ARG A 16 -5.92 3.63 -4.94
C ARG A 16 -5.32 2.49 -5.79
N VAL A 17 -4.66 1.50 -5.16
CA VAL A 17 -4.08 0.36 -5.89
C VAL A 17 -5.15 -0.36 -6.70
N GLU A 18 -6.32 -0.61 -6.09
CA GLU A 18 -7.47 -1.24 -6.76
C GLU A 18 -7.96 -0.40 -7.94
N ARG A 19 -8.11 0.91 -7.77
CA ARG A 19 -8.51 1.82 -8.87
C ARG A 19 -7.48 1.86 -10.00
N MET A 20 -6.20 1.89 -9.69
CA MET A 20 -5.14 1.90 -10.69
C MET A 20 -5.14 0.60 -11.49
N VAL A 21 -5.20 -0.55 -10.81
CA VAL A 21 -5.32 -1.87 -11.45
C VAL A 21 -6.54 -1.93 -12.36
N ALA A 22 -7.71 -1.47 -11.88
CA ALA A 22 -8.93 -1.45 -12.67
C ALA A 22 -8.85 -0.53 -13.90
N SER A 23 -8.15 0.61 -13.81
CA SER A 23 -7.90 1.49 -14.95
C SER A 23 -6.97 0.81 -15.96
N THR A 24 -5.81 0.32 -15.52
CA THR A 24 -4.81 -0.29 -16.40
C THR A 24 -5.36 -1.48 -17.18
N VAL A 25 -6.21 -2.30 -16.55
CA VAL A 25 -6.88 -3.43 -17.22
C VAL A 25 -7.90 -2.93 -18.25
N ARG A 26 -8.68 -1.91 -17.91
CA ARG A 26 -9.68 -1.30 -18.83
C ARG A 26 -9.01 -0.66 -20.05
N ASP A 27 -7.87 -0.01 -19.83
CA ASP A 27 -7.10 0.67 -20.86
C ASP A 27 -6.27 -0.31 -21.71
N GLY A 28 -6.30 -1.61 -21.38
CA GLY A 28 -5.55 -2.66 -22.08
C GLY A 28 -4.04 -2.61 -21.87
N ALA A 29 -3.56 -1.77 -20.96
CA ALA A 29 -2.14 -1.57 -20.70
C ALA A 29 -1.49 -2.73 -19.91
N LEU A 30 -2.29 -3.56 -19.25
CA LEU A 30 -1.83 -4.77 -18.56
C LEU A 30 -2.88 -5.90 -18.65
N PRO A 31 -2.48 -7.16 -18.91
CA PRO A 31 -3.38 -8.29 -18.85
C PRO A 31 -4.05 -8.43 -17.47
N ALA A 32 -5.33 -8.76 -17.44
CA ALA A 32 -6.11 -8.85 -16.19
C ALA A 32 -5.50 -9.83 -15.17
N ALA A 33 -4.98 -10.97 -15.63
CA ALA A 33 -4.33 -11.95 -14.76
C ALA A 33 -3.09 -11.38 -14.06
N GLU A 34 -2.22 -10.69 -14.79
CA GLU A 34 -1.03 -10.04 -14.23
C GLU A 34 -1.40 -8.93 -13.25
N ALA A 35 -2.44 -8.16 -13.57
CA ALA A 35 -2.94 -7.09 -12.72
C ALA A 35 -3.46 -7.62 -11.37
N LEU A 36 -4.15 -8.76 -11.38
CA LEU A 36 -4.62 -9.45 -10.16
C LEU A 36 -3.45 -9.99 -9.33
N VAL A 37 -2.42 -10.54 -9.97
CA VAL A 37 -1.20 -10.99 -9.29
C VAL A 37 -0.51 -9.81 -8.58
N LEU A 38 -0.35 -8.68 -9.27
CA LEU A 38 0.24 -7.47 -8.68
C LEU A 38 -0.60 -6.93 -7.52
N LEU A 39 -1.92 -6.88 -7.65
CA LEU A 39 -2.83 -6.48 -6.57
C LEU A 39 -2.68 -7.39 -5.35
N GLY A 40 -2.64 -8.71 -5.58
CA GLY A 40 -2.44 -9.70 -4.52
C GLY A 40 -1.09 -9.54 -3.82
N ALA A 41 -0.01 -9.33 -4.57
CA ALA A 41 1.32 -9.11 -4.04
C ALA A 41 1.38 -7.85 -3.15
N TRP A 42 0.78 -6.73 -3.58
CA TRP A 42 0.71 -5.51 -2.78
C TRP A 42 -0.10 -5.70 -1.50
N ARG A 43 -1.27 -6.36 -1.57
CA ARG A 43 -2.07 -6.66 -0.36
C ARG A 43 -1.26 -7.46 0.65
N LEU A 44 -0.59 -8.53 0.21
CA LEU A 44 0.24 -9.37 1.07
C LEU A 44 1.39 -8.59 1.71
N LEU A 45 2.12 -7.78 0.93
CA LEU A 45 3.21 -6.95 1.44
C LEU A 45 2.72 -5.95 2.49
N LEU A 46 1.61 -5.26 2.21
CA LEU A 46 1.07 -4.23 3.10
C LEU A 46 0.55 -4.83 4.40
N GLU A 47 -0.08 -6.00 4.37
CA GLU A 47 -0.52 -6.71 5.57
C GLU A 47 0.67 -7.15 6.44
N ARG A 48 1.67 -7.80 5.85
CA ARG A 48 2.85 -8.28 6.59
C ARG A 48 3.68 -7.14 7.18
N HIS A 49 3.65 -5.97 6.55
CA HIS A 49 4.45 -4.81 6.98
C HIS A 49 3.65 -3.76 7.77
N GLY A 50 2.37 -4.03 8.02
CA GLY A 50 1.38 -3.04 8.43
C GLY A 50 0.56 -3.43 9.65
N ALA A 51 1.22 -3.83 10.74
CA ALA A 51 0.56 -3.96 12.04
C ALA A 51 -0.08 -2.62 12.48
N GLN A 52 -0.65 -2.50 13.69
CA GLN A 52 -1.54 -1.39 14.12
C GLN A 52 -1.08 0.08 13.85
N ASP A 53 0.19 0.31 13.51
CA ASP A 53 0.83 1.62 13.34
C ASP A 53 1.70 1.74 12.08
N GLY A 54 1.58 0.80 11.12
CA GLY A 54 2.34 0.83 9.87
C GLY A 54 3.81 0.42 10.00
N ARG A 55 4.13 -0.31 11.07
CA ARG A 55 5.47 -0.86 11.29
C ARG A 55 5.39 -2.37 11.39
N CYS A 56 6.25 -3.06 10.64
CA CYS A 56 6.46 -4.50 10.80
C CYS A 56 7.23 -4.80 12.09
N GLU A 57 7.23 -6.06 12.52
CA GLU A 57 7.90 -6.50 13.76
C GLU A 57 9.37 -6.09 13.83
N LEU A 58 10.10 -6.21 12.70
CA LEU A 58 11.50 -5.81 12.62
C LEU A 58 11.67 -4.29 12.78
N CYS A 59 10.87 -3.50 12.06
CA CYS A 59 10.94 -2.04 12.14
C CYS A 59 10.58 -1.52 13.53
N ARG A 60 9.67 -2.18 14.26
CA ARG A 60 9.30 -1.80 15.64
C ARG A 60 10.48 -1.87 16.62
N ARG A 61 11.44 -2.77 16.40
CA ARG A 61 12.61 -2.95 17.27
C ARG A 61 13.71 -1.94 17.00
N GLY A 62 13.85 -1.48 15.75
CA GLY A 62 15.00 -0.66 15.31
C GLY A 62 14.67 0.75 14.84
N SER A 63 13.39 1.12 14.70
CA SER A 63 13.02 2.40 14.10
C SER A 63 11.68 2.97 14.61
N ARG A 64 11.63 4.30 14.72
CA ARG A 64 10.38 5.04 14.97
C ARG A 64 9.66 5.46 13.68
N ARG A 65 10.23 5.17 12.51
CA ARG A 65 9.66 5.53 11.20
C ARG A 65 8.69 4.46 10.71
N LEU A 66 7.80 4.85 9.79
CA LEU A 66 6.93 3.95 9.03
C LEU A 66 7.77 2.88 8.31
N CYS A 67 7.25 1.65 8.13
CA CYS A 67 7.97 0.62 7.39
C CYS A 67 8.29 1.08 5.96
N GLY A 68 9.45 0.70 5.40
CA GLY A 68 9.85 1.08 4.05
C GLY A 68 8.82 0.71 2.98
N VAL A 69 8.20 -0.46 3.08
CA VAL A 69 7.09 -0.90 2.20
C VAL A 69 5.94 0.12 2.22
N TRP A 70 5.57 0.60 3.40
CA TRP A 70 4.53 1.60 3.57
C TRP A 70 4.95 2.98 3.10
N GLN A 71 6.22 3.36 3.26
CA GLN A 71 6.74 4.60 2.69
C GLN A 71 6.63 4.61 1.16
N VAL A 72 7.01 3.51 0.51
CA VAL A 72 6.86 3.34 -0.95
C VAL A 72 5.40 3.39 -1.36
N ALA A 73 4.53 2.65 -0.66
CA ALA A 73 3.11 2.63 -1.00
C ALA A 73 2.45 4.02 -0.90
N VAL A 74 2.77 4.79 0.14
CA VAL A 74 2.29 6.18 0.25
C VAL A 74 2.82 7.04 -0.89
N ALA A 75 4.10 6.90 -1.23
CA ALA A 75 4.72 7.68 -2.30
C ALA A 75 4.16 7.34 -3.69
N CYS A 76 3.83 6.08 -3.96
CA CYS A 76 3.32 5.64 -5.25
C CYS A 76 1.80 5.82 -5.41
N PHE A 77 1.04 5.65 -4.33
CA PHE A 77 -0.41 5.53 -4.41
C PHE A 77 -1.18 6.70 -3.79
N LEU A 78 -0.58 7.48 -2.90
CA LEU A 78 -1.25 8.63 -2.28
C LEU A 78 -0.71 9.99 -2.74
N ARG A 79 0.51 10.05 -3.28
CA ARG A 79 0.99 11.30 -3.87
C ARG A 79 0.28 11.58 -5.20
N PRO A 80 -0.24 12.80 -5.43
CA PRO A 80 -0.68 13.21 -6.76
C PRO A 80 0.47 13.07 -7.75
N ALA A 81 0.18 12.53 -8.94
CA ALA A 81 1.11 12.67 -10.06
C ALA A 81 1.31 14.16 -10.32
N SER A 82 2.57 14.58 -10.37
CA SER A 82 2.98 15.96 -10.68
C SER A 82 2.68 16.28 -12.15
#